data_AF-A0A7D8YJG6-F1
#
_entry.id   AF-A0A7D8YJG6-F1
#
_cell.length_a   1.000
_cell.length_b   1.000
_cell.length_c   1.000
_cell.angle_alpha   90.00
_cell.angle_beta   90.00
_cell.angle_gamma   90.00
#
_symmetry.space_group_name_H-M   'P 1'
#
loop_
_entity.id
_entity.type
_entity.pdbx_description
1 polymer ?
#
loop_
_entity_poly.entity_id
_entity_poly.type
_entity_poly.pdbx_seq_one_letter_code
_entity_poly.pdbx_strand_id
1 'polypeptide(L)'
;DHHHEGHSGYTAVDIARNDLAGWLRAARPDVVMFMLGTNDVTHGHATAAIIDAYAQMVGEMRGSNADMRIIVDLVIPLAVGNSGIVALNAAIVPWAKSLNSTRSPIYIADTNTGFTGADEVDGVHPNANGDRKIAGRLYPILLQIINQNCEASNAVECLA
;
A
#
# COMPACT_ATOMS: atom_id res chain seq x y z
N ASP A 1 -0.51 14.37 -12.17
CA ASP A 1 0.67 13.49 -12.26
C ASP A 1 0.21 12.24 -13.00
N HIS A 2 1.07 11.64 -13.83
CA HIS A 2 0.76 10.47 -14.67
C HIS A 2 1.68 9.28 -14.38
N HIS A 3 2.58 9.38 -13.40
CA HIS A 3 3.53 8.33 -13.06
C HIS A 3 3.16 7.65 -11.73
N HIS A 4 1.88 7.36 -11.56
CA HIS A 4 1.35 6.63 -10.42
C HIS A 4 0.13 5.80 -10.81
N GLU A 5 -0.13 4.73 -10.06
CA GLU A 5 -1.37 3.94 -10.14
C GLU A 5 -2.36 4.29 -9.02
N GLY A 6 -2.39 5.57 -8.62
CA GLY A 6 -3.41 6.13 -7.75
C GLY A 6 -4.67 6.52 -8.53
N HIS A 7 -5.83 5.98 -8.13
CA HIS A 7 -7.12 6.20 -8.79
C HIS A 7 -8.19 6.58 -7.75
N SER A 8 -8.70 7.82 -7.82
CA SER A 8 -9.71 8.32 -6.88
C SER A 8 -10.99 7.48 -6.94
N GLY A 9 -11.49 7.05 -5.78
CA GLY A 9 -12.73 6.28 -5.66
C GLY A 9 -12.60 4.77 -5.91
N TYR A 10 -11.44 4.29 -6.34
CA TYR A 10 -11.25 2.86 -6.61
C TYR A 10 -11.18 2.05 -5.30
N THR A 11 -11.78 0.87 -5.31
CA THR A 11 -11.74 -0.07 -4.20
C THR A 11 -10.60 -1.08 -4.40
N ALA A 12 -10.06 -1.62 -3.31
CA ALA A 12 -9.11 -2.72 -3.36
C ALA A 12 -9.71 -3.94 -4.06
N VAL A 13 -11.00 -4.21 -3.81
CA VAL A 13 -11.75 -5.30 -4.43
C VAL A 13 -11.80 -5.17 -5.95
N ASP A 14 -12.07 -3.98 -6.48
CA ASP A 14 -12.14 -3.77 -7.93
C ASP A 14 -10.76 -3.79 -8.58
N ILE A 15 -9.76 -3.16 -7.93
CA ILE A 15 -8.37 -3.17 -8.40
C ILE A 15 -7.85 -4.60 -8.53
N ALA A 16 -8.04 -5.43 -7.49
CA ALA A 16 -7.64 -6.82 -7.49
C ALA A 16 -8.33 -7.59 -8.62
N ARG A 17 -9.62 -7.33 -8.87
CA ARG A 17 -10.39 -8.06 -9.86
C ARG A 17 -10.04 -7.69 -11.31
N ASN A 18 -9.83 -6.41 -11.59
CA ASN A 18 -9.93 -5.90 -12.96
C ASN A 18 -8.64 -5.28 -13.49
N ASP A 19 -7.84 -4.65 -12.63
CA ASP A 19 -6.89 -3.64 -13.09
C ASP A 19 -5.43 -4.03 -12.88
N LEU A 20 -5.10 -4.60 -11.72
CA LEU A 20 -3.71 -4.76 -11.27
C LEU A 20 -2.85 -5.56 -12.24
N ALA A 21 -3.34 -6.68 -12.78
CA ALA A 21 -2.62 -7.48 -13.77
C ALA A 21 -2.26 -6.69 -15.06
N GLY A 22 -3.06 -5.69 -15.44
CA GLY A 22 -2.74 -4.77 -16.52
C GLY A 22 -1.57 -3.85 -16.17
N TRP A 23 -1.67 -3.20 -15.01
CA TRP A 23 -0.66 -2.26 -14.49
C TRP A 23 0.69 -2.93 -14.27
N LEU A 24 0.73 -4.12 -13.67
CA LEU A 24 1.95 -4.89 -13.45
C LEU A 24 2.68 -5.21 -14.76
N ARG A 25 1.95 -5.58 -15.82
CA ARG A 25 2.54 -5.86 -17.15
C ARG A 25 3.11 -4.61 -17.80
N ALA A 26 2.43 -3.47 -17.65
CA ALA A 26 2.87 -2.21 -18.24
C ALA A 26 4.11 -1.65 -17.54
N ALA A 27 4.08 -1.55 -16.22
CA ALA A 27 5.13 -0.91 -15.42
C ALA A 27 6.31 -1.85 -15.10
N ARG A 28 6.07 -3.17 -14.99
CA ARG A 28 7.05 -4.17 -14.56
C ARG A 28 7.82 -3.75 -13.28
N PRO A 29 7.12 -3.52 -12.16
CA PRO A 29 7.76 -2.98 -10.97
C PRO A 29 8.59 -4.02 -10.20
N ASP A 30 9.66 -3.55 -9.54
CA ASP A 30 10.38 -4.28 -8.50
C ASP A 30 9.76 -4.09 -7.10
N VAL A 31 9.08 -2.95 -6.92
CA VAL A 31 8.47 -2.53 -5.67
C VAL A 31 7.06 -2.03 -5.93
N VAL A 32 6.09 -2.53 -5.18
CA VAL A 32 4.74 -1.96 -5.14
C VAL A 32 4.44 -1.45 -3.73
N MET A 33 3.94 -0.24 -3.64
CA MET A 33 3.50 0.41 -2.41
C MET A 33 2.04 0.79 -2.56
N PHE A 34 1.20 0.46 -1.59
CA PHE A 34 -0.22 0.80 -1.66
C PHE A 34 -0.85 1.12 -0.30
N MET A 35 -1.73 2.12 -0.32
CA MET A 35 -2.74 2.40 0.69
C MET A 35 -4.11 2.29 0.00
N LEU A 36 -4.85 1.23 0.31
CA LEU A 36 -6.18 0.96 -0.25
C LEU A 36 -7.16 0.64 0.88
N GLY A 37 -8.43 0.42 0.57
CA GLY A 37 -9.44 0.05 1.56
C GLY A 37 -10.28 1.22 2.10
N THR A 38 -9.85 2.47 1.92
CA THR A 38 -10.66 3.65 2.26
C THR A 38 -12.02 3.60 1.58
N ASN A 39 -12.02 3.47 0.25
CA ASN A 39 -13.26 3.45 -0.53
C ASN A 39 -14.08 2.20 -0.23
N ASP A 40 -13.44 1.03 -0.10
CA ASP A 40 -14.09 -0.22 0.28
C ASP A 40 -14.89 -0.06 1.59
N VAL A 41 -14.27 0.53 2.62
CA VAL A 41 -14.94 0.81 3.91
C VAL A 41 -16.11 1.78 3.71
N THR A 42 -15.92 2.88 2.98
CA THR A 42 -17.00 3.86 2.75
C THR A 42 -18.14 3.29 1.89
N HIS A 43 -17.86 2.29 1.05
CA HIS A 43 -18.82 1.57 0.22
C HIS A 43 -19.45 0.37 0.96
N GLY A 44 -19.05 0.10 2.21
CA GLY A 44 -19.65 -0.93 3.04
C GLY A 44 -19.12 -2.35 2.79
N HIS A 45 -17.95 -2.51 2.17
CA HIS A 45 -17.31 -3.82 2.06
C HIS A 45 -16.90 -4.32 3.44
N ALA A 46 -17.09 -5.62 3.67
CA ALA A 46 -16.59 -6.27 4.87
C ALA A 46 -15.06 -6.29 4.87
N THR A 47 -14.44 -6.08 6.04
CA THR A 47 -12.98 -6.17 6.23
C THR A 47 -12.37 -7.42 5.62
N ALA A 48 -13.03 -8.57 5.75
CA ALA A 48 -12.58 -9.83 5.17
C ALA A 48 -12.43 -9.76 3.64
N ALA A 49 -13.38 -9.13 2.94
CA ALA A 49 -13.32 -8.98 1.49
C ALA A 49 -12.15 -8.09 1.04
N ILE A 50 -11.82 -7.06 1.82
CA ILE A 50 -10.66 -6.18 1.56
C ILE A 50 -9.35 -6.96 1.74
N ILE A 51 -9.26 -7.77 2.80
CA ILE A 51 -8.09 -8.62 3.06
C ILE A 51 -7.93 -9.73 2.02
N ASP A 52 -9.03 -10.32 1.55
CA ASP A 52 -9.01 -11.29 0.44
C ASP A 52 -8.52 -10.63 -0.85
N ALA A 53 -8.97 -9.39 -1.13
CA ALA A 53 -8.47 -8.62 -2.26
C ALA A 53 -6.96 -8.33 -2.12
N TYR A 54 -6.47 -8.00 -0.92
CA TYR A 54 -5.04 -7.80 -0.69
C TYR A 54 -4.25 -9.10 -0.95
N ALA A 55 -4.76 -10.25 -0.51
CA ALA A 55 -4.14 -11.54 -0.78
C ALA A 55 -4.09 -11.86 -2.29
N GLN A 56 -5.18 -11.59 -3.02
CA GLN A 56 -5.21 -11.72 -4.47
C GLN A 56 -4.17 -10.81 -5.14
N MET A 57 -4.12 -9.54 -4.76
CA MET A 57 -3.15 -8.57 -5.29
C MET A 57 -1.71 -9.02 -5.06
N VAL A 58 -1.37 -9.52 -3.87
CA VAL A 58 -0.04 -10.09 -3.57
C VAL A 58 0.26 -11.29 -4.48
N GLY A 59 -0.74 -12.14 -4.75
CA GLY A 59 -0.61 -13.25 -5.69
C GLY A 59 -0.28 -12.79 -7.10
N GLU A 60 -0.97 -11.78 -7.62
CA GLU A 60 -0.74 -11.21 -8.94
C GLU A 60 0.63 -10.52 -9.04
N MET A 61 0.99 -9.73 -8.02
CA MET A 61 2.31 -9.10 -7.90
C MET A 61 3.42 -10.14 -7.99
N ARG A 62 3.35 -11.21 -7.18
CA ARG A 62 4.34 -12.29 -7.16
C ARG A 62 4.33 -13.14 -8.44
N GLY A 63 3.18 -13.27 -9.08
CA GLY A 63 3.06 -13.90 -10.40
C GLY A 63 3.76 -13.09 -11.49
N SER A 64 3.77 -11.76 -11.39
CA SER A 64 4.47 -10.87 -12.32
C SER A 64 5.98 -10.78 -12.06
N ASN A 65 6.37 -10.79 -10.79
CA ASN A 65 7.76 -10.75 -10.34
C ASN A 65 7.89 -11.56 -9.04
N ALA A 66 8.56 -12.71 -9.09
CA ALA A 66 8.68 -13.60 -7.93
C ALA A 66 9.52 -13.01 -6.77
N ASP A 67 10.30 -11.96 -7.04
CA ASP A 67 11.13 -11.24 -6.09
C ASP A 67 10.52 -9.87 -5.69
N MET A 68 9.22 -9.68 -5.99
CA MET A 68 8.49 -8.43 -5.68
C MET A 68 8.63 -8.04 -4.21
N ARG A 69 8.92 -6.76 -3.98
CA ARG A 69 8.89 -6.15 -2.64
C ARG A 69 7.62 -5.33 -2.50
N ILE A 70 6.93 -5.50 -1.37
CA ILE A 70 5.57 -4.96 -1.21
C ILE A 70 5.54 -4.11 0.06
N ILE A 71 5.06 -2.87 -0.05
CA ILE A 71 4.77 -2.01 1.10
C ILE A 71 3.25 -1.87 1.19
N VAL A 72 2.68 -2.25 2.32
CA VAL A 72 1.28 -1.99 2.65
C VAL A 72 1.21 -0.91 3.72
N ASP A 73 0.36 0.07 3.49
CA ASP A 73 0.17 1.17 4.41
C ASP A 73 -1.01 0.89 5.35
N LEU A 74 -0.86 1.22 6.64
CA LEU A 74 -2.03 1.31 7.52
C LEU A 74 -2.85 2.54 7.12
N VAL A 75 -4.09 2.31 6.70
CA VAL A 75 -4.96 3.33 6.12
C VAL A 75 -5.14 4.50 7.09
N ILE A 76 -5.01 5.73 6.61
CA ILE A 76 -5.24 6.93 7.44
C ILE A 76 -6.68 6.97 7.97
N PRO A 77 -6.93 7.61 9.12
CA PRO A 77 -8.27 7.71 9.69
C PRO A 77 -9.29 8.37 8.74
N LEU A 78 -10.57 8.14 9.02
CA LEU A 78 -11.67 8.95 8.50
C LEU A 78 -12.23 9.83 9.63
N ALA A 79 -12.64 11.06 9.32
CA ALA A 79 -13.34 11.90 10.29
C ALA A 79 -14.71 11.31 10.72
N VAL A 80 -15.37 10.58 9.83
CA VAL A 80 -16.66 9.92 10.07
C VAL A 80 -16.58 8.46 9.60
N GLY A 81 -17.10 7.52 10.39
CA GLY A 81 -17.10 6.10 10.02
C GLY A 81 -15.76 5.38 10.21
N ASN A 82 -14.86 5.92 11.03
CA ASN A 82 -13.49 5.39 11.23
C ASN A 82 -13.41 3.95 11.78
N SER A 83 -14.50 3.39 12.32
CA SER A 83 -14.49 2.04 12.89
C SER A 83 -14.10 0.97 11.87
N GLY A 84 -14.48 1.14 10.59
CA GLY A 84 -14.08 0.26 9.51
C GLY A 84 -12.57 0.32 9.22
N ILE A 85 -11.99 1.52 9.24
CA ILE A 85 -10.54 1.72 9.09
C ILE A 85 -9.77 1.09 10.25
N VAL A 86 -10.25 1.28 11.49
CA VAL A 86 -9.65 0.65 12.68
C VAL A 86 -9.68 -0.88 12.55
N ALA A 87 -10.80 -1.46 12.13
CA ALA A 87 -10.92 -2.90 11.92
C ALA A 87 -9.99 -3.40 10.79
N LEU A 88 -9.91 -2.66 9.69
CA LEU A 88 -9.02 -2.98 8.56
C LEU A 88 -7.55 -2.95 8.99
N ASN A 89 -7.10 -1.88 9.64
CA ASN A 89 -5.72 -1.75 10.10
C ASN A 89 -5.32 -2.86 11.10
N ALA A 90 -6.24 -3.27 11.98
CA ALA A 90 -6.02 -4.40 12.87
C ALA A 90 -5.84 -5.73 12.11
N ALA A 91 -6.52 -5.90 10.97
CA ALA A 91 -6.44 -7.09 10.13
C ALA A 91 -5.20 -7.11 9.21
N ILE A 92 -4.69 -5.95 8.79
CA ILE A 92 -3.51 -5.85 7.91
C ILE A 92 -2.27 -6.49 8.56
N VAL A 93 -2.05 -6.26 9.86
CA VAL A 93 -0.84 -6.75 10.55
C VAL A 93 -0.71 -8.29 10.53
N PRO A 94 -1.69 -9.07 11.01
CA PRO A 94 -1.61 -10.53 10.93
C PRO A 94 -1.63 -11.04 9.49
N TRP A 95 -2.37 -10.40 8.58
CA TRP A 95 -2.39 -10.74 7.16
C TRP A 95 -1.00 -10.63 6.53
N ALA A 96 -0.35 -9.46 6.66
CA ALA A 96 0.97 -9.21 6.11
C ALA A 96 2.00 -10.20 6.67
N LYS A 97 1.96 -10.47 7.99
CA LYS A 97 2.81 -11.49 8.62
C LYS A 97 2.59 -12.89 8.04
N SER A 98 1.35 -13.27 7.76
CA SER A 98 1.02 -14.61 7.25
C SER A 98 1.52 -14.87 5.82
N LEU A 99 1.61 -13.81 5.00
CA LEU A 99 2.06 -13.90 3.60
C LEU A 99 3.52 -13.49 3.39
N ASN A 100 4.19 -12.94 4.41
CA ASN A 100 5.55 -12.44 4.29
C ASN A 100 6.54 -13.59 4.01
N SER A 101 7.59 -13.30 3.23
CA SER A 101 8.65 -14.25 2.92
C SER A 101 9.97 -13.53 2.69
N THR A 102 11.10 -14.23 2.80
CA THR A 102 12.41 -13.65 2.50
C THR A 102 12.58 -13.27 1.04
N ARG A 103 11.99 -14.06 0.12
CA ARG A 103 12.11 -13.84 -1.33
C ARG A 103 11.27 -12.66 -1.82
N SER A 104 10.04 -12.55 -1.33
CA SER A 104 9.11 -11.45 -1.63
C SER A 104 8.60 -10.87 -0.32
N PRO A 105 9.34 -9.93 0.29
CA PRO A 105 8.99 -9.36 1.58
C PRO A 105 7.82 -8.38 1.49
N ILE A 106 7.00 -8.39 2.54
CA ILE A 106 5.92 -7.43 2.80
C ILE A 106 6.32 -6.57 4.01
N TYR A 107 6.39 -5.26 3.80
CA TYR A 107 6.66 -4.26 4.81
C TYR A 107 5.37 -3.52 5.16
N ILE A 108 5.21 -3.13 6.42
CA ILE A 108 4.08 -2.30 6.86
C ILE A 108 4.58 -0.89 7.12
N ALA A 109 3.99 0.09 6.46
CA ALA A 109 4.15 1.50 6.82
C ALA A 109 3.00 1.93 7.73
N ASP A 110 3.31 2.29 8.98
CA ASP A 110 2.29 2.81 9.90
C ASP A 110 2.03 4.30 9.64
N THR A 111 1.20 4.56 8.63
CA THR A 111 0.71 5.89 8.26
C THR A 111 -0.49 6.35 9.10
N ASN A 112 -1.03 5.50 9.97
CA ASN A 112 -2.20 5.81 10.80
C ASN A 112 -1.81 6.42 12.15
N THR A 113 -0.80 5.87 12.84
CA THR A 113 -0.42 6.33 14.19
C THR A 113 0.07 7.78 14.18
N GLY A 114 -0.64 8.63 14.93
CA GLY A 114 -0.33 10.07 15.03
C GLY A 114 -0.93 10.93 13.91
N PHE A 115 -1.73 10.33 13.03
CA PHE A 115 -2.57 11.04 12.07
C PHE A 115 -3.87 11.50 12.75
N THR A 116 -4.30 12.72 12.47
CA THR A 116 -5.42 13.39 13.13
C THR A 116 -6.29 14.15 12.13
N GLY A 117 -7.50 14.54 12.51
CA GLY A 117 -8.37 15.33 11.63
C GLY A 117 -7.80 16.70 11.21
N ALA A 118 -6.80 17.24 11.94
CA ALA A 118 -6.09 18.46 11.52
C ALA A 118 -5.12 18.22 10.33
N ASP A 119 -4.86 16.96 10.01
CA ASP A 119 -4.04 16.53 8.88
C ASP A 119 -4.88 16.26 7.63
N GLU A 120 -6.19 16.49 7.68
CA GLU A 120 -7.14 16.26 6.60
C GLU A 120 -7.64 17.58 5.98
N VAL A 121 -8.17 17.51 4.76
CA VAL A 121 -8.85 18.62 4.08
C VAL A 121 -10.37 18.53 4.24
N ASP A 122 -10.92 17.32 4.08
CA ASP A 122 -12.37 17.09 3.95
C ASP A 122 -12.88 15.92 4.81
N GLY A 123 -12.05 15.42 5.73
CA GLY A 123 -12.38 14.26 6.55
C GLY A 123 -11.98 12.91 5.95
N VAL A 124 -11.36 12.92 4.76
CA VAL A 124 -10.91 11.72 4.03
C VAL A 124 -9.50 11.91 3.48
N HIS A 125 -9.24 13.04 2.82
CA HIS A 125 -7.99 13.28 2.11
C HIS A 125 -6.98 14.05 2.96
N PRO A 126 -5.69 13.72 2.89
CA PRO A 126 -4.65 14.43 3.60
C PRO A 126 -4.50 15.87 3.07
N ASN A 127 -4.14 16.79 3.97
CA ASN A 127 -3.59 18.10 3.61
C ASN A 127 -2.05 18.03 3.61
N ALA A 128 -1.37 19.16 3.34
CA ALA A 128 0.09 19.20 3.28
C ALA A 128 0.81 18.73 4.57
N ASN A 129 0.18 18.82 5.75
CA ASN A 129 0.72 18.25 6.97
C ASN A 129 0.55 16.72 7.01
N GLY A 130 -0.63 16.23 6.61
CA GLY A 130 -0.90 14.81 6.44
C GLY A 130 0.05 14.15 5.44
N ASP A 131 0.28 14.78 4.30
CA ASP A 131 1.23 14.31 3.27
C ASP A 131 2.64 14.14 3.85
N ARG A 132 3.11 15.11 4.65
CA ARG A 132 4.43 15.02 5.30
C ARG A 132 4.50 13.87 6.30
N LYS A 133 3.43 13.61 7.05
CA LYS A 133 3.38 12.46 7.97
C LYS A 133 3.41 11.15 7.21
N ILE A 134 2.61 11.01 6.15
CA ILE A 134 2.58 9.82 5.28
C ILE A 134 3.97 9.58 4.69
N ALA A 135 4.57 10.60 4.06
CA ALA A 135 5.90 10.52 3.50
C ALA A 135 6.96 10.16 4.54
N GLY A 136 6.89 10.70 5.76
CA GLY A 136 7.81 10.39 6.85
C GLY A 136 7.76 8.92 7.31
N ARG A 137 6.65 8.22 7.08
CA ARG A 137 6.49 6.79 7.40
C ARG A 137 6.96 5.90 6.25
N LEU A 138 6.64 6.31 5.02
CA LEU A 138 6.97 5.57 3.80
C LEU A 138 8.44 5.66 3.41
N TYR A 139 9.00 6.88 3.44
CA TYR A 139 10.31 7.18 2.88
C TYR A 139 11.44 6.30 3.44
N PRO A 140 11.56 6.07 4.77
CA PRO A 140 12.63 5.22 5.31
C PRO A 140 12.54 3.77 4.83
N ILE A 141 11.32 3.23 4.67
CA ILE A 141 11.09 1.86 4.20
C ILE A 141 11.46 1.74 2.72
N LEU A 142 10.97 2.67 1.91
CA LEU A 142 11.25 2.68 0.47
C LEU A 142 12.76 2.84 0.20
N LEU A 143 13.42 3.76 0.91
CA LEU A 143 14.86 3.98 0.77
C LEU A 143 15.66 2.71 1.16
N GLN A 144 15.27 2.04 2.24
CA GLN A 144 15.89 0.77 2.63
C GLN A 144 15.76 -0.28 1.52
N ILE A 145 14.58 -0.42 0.92
CA ILE A 145 14.32 -1.37 -0.17
C ILE A 145 15.18 -1.05 -1.41
N ILE A 146 15.24 0.21 -1.81
CA ILE A 146 16.02 0.65 -2.97
C ILE A 146 17.51 0.34 -2.75
N ASN A 147 18.05 0.66 -1.57
CA ASN A 147 19.45 0.35 -1.25
C ASN A 147 19.74 -1.16 -1.29
N GLN A 148 18.81 -1.99 -0.78
CA GLN A 148 18.95 -3.45 -0.85
C GLN A 148 18.91 -4.00 -2.27
N ASN A 149 18.14 -3.38 -3.18
CA ASN A 149 18.16 -3.75 -4.60
C ASN A 149 19.49 -3.39 -5.25
N CYS A 150 20.07 -2.23 -4.93
CA CYS A 150 21.36 -1.81 -5.45
C CYS A 150 22.52 -2.72 -5.03
N GLU A 151 22.51 -3.19 -3.79
CA GLU A 151 23.50 -4.15 -3.29
C GLU A 151 23.40 -5.52 -3.98
N ALA A 152 22.19 -5.95 -4.36
CA ALA A 152 21.96 -7.22 -5.03
C ALA A 152 22.35 -7.23 -6.52
N SER A 153 22.30 -6.07 -7.21
CA SER A 153 22.44 -5.97 -8.68
C SER A 153 23.85 -5.64 -9.19
N ASN A 154 24.93 -5.83 -8.42
CA ASN A 154 26.27 -5.33 -8.77
C ASN A 154 26.29 -3.81 -9.06
N ALA A 155 26.00 -2.98 -8.05
CA ALA A 155 26.34 -1.56 -7.80
C ALA A 155 26.48 -0.51 -8.95
N VAL A 156 26.97 -0.85 -10.15
CA VAL A 156 27.23 0.07 -11.28
C VAL A 156 25.95 0.67 -11.85
N GLU A 157 24.82 -0.03 -11.77
CA GLU A 157 23.53 0.47 -12.28
C GLU A 157 22.82 1.45 -11.32
N CYS A 158 23.30 1.61 -10.08
CA CYS A 158 22.69 2.48 -9.06
C CYS A 158 23.36 3.85 -8.86
N LEU A 159 24.26 4.25 -9.77
CA LEU A 159 24.99 5.52 -9.72
C LEU A 159 24.37 6.63 -10.60
N ALA A 160 23.12 6.49 -11.04
CA ALA A 160 22.43 7.46 -11.89
C ALA A 160 21.35 8.25 -11.12
#